data_AF-A0A7X8H1T0-F1
#
_entry.id   AF-A0A7X8H1T0-F1
#
_cell.length_a   1.000
_cell.length_b   1.000
_cell.length_c   1.000
_cell.angle_alpha   90.00
_cell.angle_beta   90.00
_cell.angle_gamma   90.00
#
_symmetry.space_group_name_H-M   'P 1'
#
loop_
_entity.id
_entity.type
_entity.pdbx_description
1 polymer ?
#
loop_
_entity_poly.entity_id
_entity_poly.type
_entity_poly.pdbx_seq_one_letter_code
_entity_poly.pdbx_strand_id
1 'polypeptide(L)' 'MMKYFAPSELLINDDGSIFHLHLKPEHLADKIILVGDPGRVEKV' A
#
# COMPACT_ATOMS: atom_id res chain seq x y z
N MET A 1 -17.31 -2.19 11.32
CA MET A 1 -17.19 -0.72 11.26
C MET A 1 -15.87 -0.42 10.58
N MET A 2 -15.87 0.30 9.44
CA MET A 2 -14.61 0.76 8.84
C MET A 2 -13.92 1.69 9.86
N LYS A 3 -12.64 1.46 10.13
CA LYS A 3 -11.86 2.30 11.02
C LYS A 3 -11.55 3.61 10.29
N TYR A 4 -11.94 4.75 10.85
CA TYR A 4 -11.57 6.07 10.34
C TYR A 4 -10.17 6.45 10.82
N PHE A 5 -9.37 7.03 9.94
CA PHE A 5 -8.07 7.61 10.24
C PHE A 5 -8.09 9.08 9.83
N ALA A 6 -7.56 9.97 10.67
CA ALA A 6 -7.44 11.36 10.26
C ALA A 6 -6.44 11.48 9.09
N PRO A 7 -6.63 12.42 8.14
CA PRO A 7 -5.71 12.60 7.01
C PRO A 7 -4.24 12.87 7.42
N SER A 8 -4.03 13.45 8.60
CA SER A 8 -2.70 13.68 9.18
C SER A 8 -2.04 12.43 9.78
N GLU A 9 -2.80 11.36 10.04
CA GLU A 9 -2.30 10.09 10.57
C GLU A 9 -2.05 9.08 9.45
N LEU A 10 -3.06 8.87 8.61
CA LEU A 10 -3.00 7.93 7.49
C LEU A 10 -3.86 8.45 6.35
N LEU A 11 -3.19 8.96 5.32
CA LEU A 11 -3.87 9.48 4.13
C LEU A 11 -4.32 8.32 3.23
N ILE A 12 -5.63 8.19 3.08
CA ILE A 12 -6.30 7.17 2.26
C ILE A 12 -7.03 7.88 1.12
N ASN A 13 -6.91 7.34 -0.09
CA ASN A 13 -7.60 7.83 -1.28
C ASN A 13 -9.10 7.54 -1.21
N ASP A 14 -9.90 8.23 -2.04
CA ASP A 14 -11.36 8.04 -2.09
C ASP A 14 -11.80 6.61 -2.44
N ASP A 15 -10.94 5.84 -3.12
CA ASP A 15 -11.17 4.44 -3.47
C ASP A 15 -10.80 3.43 -2.37
N GLY A 16 -10.32 3.93 -1.22
CA GLY A 16 -9.86 3.16 -0.07
C GLY A 16 -8.41 2.66 -0.16
N SER A 17 -7.66 3.04 -1.20
CA SER A 17 -6.25 2.67 -1.34
C SER A 17 -5.31 3.61 -0.57
N ILE A 18 -4.12 3.12 -0.20
CA ILE A 18 -3.10 3.95 0.45
C ILE A 18 -2.50 4.95 -0.54
N PHE A 19 -2.31 6.21 -0.09
CA PHE A 19 -1.97 7.34 -0.96
C PHE A 19 -0.81 7.09 -1.95
N HIS A 20 0.35 6.65 -1.46
CA HIS A 20 1.56 6.56 -2.31
C HIS A 20 1.59 5.35 -3.24
N LEU A 21 1.02 4.21 -2.82
CA LEU A 21 1.19 2.94 -3.51
C LEU A 21 -0.08 2.51 -4.26
N HIS A 22 -1.22 3.16 -4.00
CA HIS A 22 -2.52 2.78 -4.57
C HIS A 22 -2.89 1.30 -4.34
N LEU A 23 -2.49 0.77 -3.18
CA LEU A 23 -2.80 -0.59 -2.76
C LEU A 23 -3.94 -0.60 -1.76
N LYS A 24 -4.81 -1.62 -1.86
CA LYS A 24 -5.83 -1.97 -0.86
C LYS A 24 -5.31 -3.11 0.02
N PRO A 25 -5.89 -3.34 1.21
CA PRO A 25 -5.46 -4.44 2.08
C PRO A 25 -5.41 -5.80 1.38
N GLU A 26 -6.37 -6.09 0.50
CA GLU A 26 -6.44 -7.33 -0.28
C GLU A 26 -5.32 -7.50 -1.33
N HIS A 27 -4.56 -6.44 -1.64
CA HIS A 27 -3.43 -6.51 -2.57
C HIS A 27 -2.10 -6.88 -1.89
N LEU A 28 -2.06 -6.98 -0.56
CA LEU A 28 -0.84 -7.24 0.21
C LEU A 28 -0.79 -8.67 0.74
N ALA A 29 0.34 -9.33 0.52
CA ALA A 29 0.69 -10.57 1.19
C ALA A 29 1.38 -10.28 2.54
N ASP A 30 1.33 -11.26 3.46
CA ASP A 30 1.97 -11.14 4.78
C ASP A 30 3.50 -11.02 4.71
N LYS A 31 4.10 -11.53 3.64
CA LYS A 31 5.55 -11.47 3.41
C LYS A 31 5.84 -10.52 2.25
N ILE A 32 6.61 -9.48 2.54
CA ILE A 32 6.99 -8.45 1.57
C ILE A 32 8.51 -8.50 1.38
N ILE A 33 8.94 -8.48 0.12
CA ILE A 33 10.35 -8.31 -0.24
C ILE A 33 10.52 -6.90 -0.80
N LEU A 34 11.41 -6.12 -0.19
CA LEU A 34 11.74 -4.78 -0.66
C LEU A 34 12.95 -4.86 -1.59
N VAL A 35 12.84 -4.23 -2.76
CA VAL A 35 13.93 -4.06 -3.71
C VAL A 35 14.13 -2.58 -4.00
N GLY A 36 15.38 -2.13 -4.14
CA GLY A 36 15.69 -0.72 -4.39
C GLY A 36 15.53 -0.29 -5.85
N ASP A 37 15.69 -1.22 -6.80
CA ASP A 37 15.58 -0.97 -8.23
C ASP A 37 14.27 -1.57 -8.76
N PRO A 38 13.37 -0.77 -9.38
CA PRO A 38 12.16 -1.28 -10.03
C PRO A 38 12.44 -2.39 -11.04
N GLY A 39 13.57 -2.35 -11.75
CA GLY A 39 13.97 -3.39 -12.71
C GLY A 39 14.31 -4.75 -12.08
N ARG A 40 14.37 -4.83 -10.75
CA ARG A 40 14.57 -6.09 -10.01
C ARG A 40 13.25 -6.79 -9.68
N VAL A 41 12.12 -6.11 -9.72
CA VAL A 41 10.81 -6.65 -9.29
C VAL A 41 10.44 -7.92 -10.08
N GLU A 42 10.69 -7.95 -11.39
CA GLU A 42 10.36 -9.13 -12.22
C GLU A 42 11.33 -10.31 -12.05
N LYS A 43 12.46 -10.13 -11.33
CA LYS A 43 13.53 -11.13 -11.20
C LYS A 43 13.54 -11.84 -9.83
N VAL A 44 12.71 -11.37 -8.90
CA VAL A 44 12.59 -11.85 -7.52
C VAL A 44 11.23 -12.47 -7.33
#